data_AF-A0A965NB23-F1
#
_entry.id   AF-A0A965NB23-F1
#
_cell.length_a   1.000
_cell.length_b   1.000
_cell.length_c   1.000
_cell.angle_alpha   90.00
_cell.angle_beta   90.00
_cell.angle_gamma   90.00
#
_symmetry.space_group_name_H-M   'P 1'
#
loop_
_entity.id
_entity.type
_entity.pdbx_description
1 polymer ?
#
loop_
_entity_poly.entity_id
_entity_poly.type
_entity_poly.pdbx_seq_one_letter_code
_entity_poly.pdbx_strand_id
1 'polypeptide(L)'
;MITNTGKGILAKYLLGQAPAYASYIAVGCGPAALNSEDPGFTDLQKEAFLEKTSLDFEMFRVPIISKGFVNEDDLVKIVLTAELPTEERYEITEVGIFSAGSNPSAVAADSRMLYSFSQTEGWEYHTSSGVSEIQTILSPLDSDNTDSIISVTNPVFFTNADNRTFIQNQTRVLRNERCRFLNNMIVVSGNSSTLAKNQSGVLVPGSGASHIHLTDASINLNRHAPSDEIRVAFSVINKKGEVNEHPDNVKILIEFAPSDSPQQGEYAALSIDVDSSTFNGTGDFEVDFTKNRYVVSTKQLQDLFYTSGFSWESVSVVRVYASVFKNNAPSSDFYVCLDAMRIENTSVNNPLYGLTGYSVIKNNDALPIVKLPNTSNFIEFRLALGVQ
;
A
#
# COMPACT_ATOMS: atom_id res chain seq x y z
N MET A 1 13.70 -10.26 12.76
CA MET A 1 13.35 -10.57 14.17
C MET A 1 12.31 -11.69 14.21
N ILE A 2 12.26 -12.53 15.26
CA ILE A 2 11.15 -13.48 15.48
C ILE A 2 10.00 -12.74 16.19
N THR A 3 8.79 -12.77 15.63
CA THR A 3 7.60 -12.13 16.24
C THR A 3 7.09 -12.94 17.44
N ASN A 4 6.16 -12.39 18.23
CA ASN A 4 5.51 -13.12 19.32
C ASN A 4 4.70 -14.33 18.80
N THR A 5 3.97 -14.15 17.69
CA THR A 5 3.32 -15.26 16.97
C THR A 5 4.34 -16.31 16.52
N GLY A 6 5.49 -15.86 16.01
CA GLY A 6 6.59 -16.69 15.59
C GLY A 6 7.20 -17.54 16.70
N LYS A 7 7.40 -16.97 17.89
CA LYS A 7 7.85 -17.72 19.07
C LYS A 7 6.89 -18.87 19.38
N GLY A 8 5.58 -18.60 19.33
CA GLY A 8 4.54 -19.61 19.57
C GLY A 8 4.53 -20.74 18.53
N ILE A 9 4.65 -20.40 17.24
CA ILE A 9 4.67 -21.39 16.15
C ILE A 9 5.98 -22.19 16.16
N LEU A 10 7.12 -21.54 16.39
CA LEU A 10 8.42 -22.19 16.49
C LEU A 10 8.46 -23.19 17.66
N ALA A 11 7.93 -22.81 18.83
CA ALA A 11 7.81 -23.72 19.96
C ALA A 11 6.98 -24.97 19.62
N LYS A 12 5.82 -24.79 18.98
CA LYS A 12 4.98 -25.91 18.51
C LYS A 12 5.68 -26.77 17.47
N TYR A 13 6.45 -26.17 16.56
CA TYR A 13 7.24 -26.91 15.57
C TYR A 13 8.30 -27.80 16.24
N LEU A 14 9.03 -27.27 17.23
CA LEU A 14 10.02 -28.04 17.99
C LEU A 14 9.40 -29.19 18.80
N LEU A 15 8.14 -29.04 19.22
CA LEU A 15 7.35 -30.09 19.88
C LEU A 15 6.66 -31.05 18.89
N GLY A 16 6.84 -30.89 17.58
CA GLY A 16 6.20 -31.71 16.55
C GLY A 16 4.70 -31.46 16.36
N GLN A 17 4.18 -30.33 16.85
CA GLN A 17 2.77 -29.95 16.80
C GLN A 17 2.42 -28.99 15.64
N ALA A 18 3.42 -28.32 15.07
CA ALA A 18 3.26 -27.52 13.85
C ALA A 18 4.05 -28.16 12.71
N PRO A 19 3.51 -28.22 11.48
CA PRO A 19 4.20 -28.82 10.34
C PRO A 19 5.41 -28.00 9.89
N ALA A 20 5.38 -26.68 10.07
CA ALA A 20 6.47 -25.77 9.74
C ALA A 20 6.36 -24.46 10.55
N TYR A 21 7.48 -23.75 10.69
CA TYR A 21 7.51 -22.37 11.22
C TYR A 21 7.98 -21.34 10.19
N ALA A 22 8.60 -21.80 9.10
CA ALA A 22 9.13 -20.95 8.03
C ALA A 22 9.05 -21.71 6.71
N SER A 23 8.05 -21.36 5.90
CA SER A 23 7.80 -21.96 4.58
C SER A 23 7.72 -20.93 3.46
N TYR A 24 7.38 -19.68 3.78
CA TYR A 24 7.25 -18.59 2.80
C TYR A 24 7.96 -17.33 3.29
N ILE A 25 8.49 -16.56 2.36
CA ILE A 25 8.93 -15.19 2.55
C ILE A 25 7.84 -14.28 1.98
N ALA A 26 7.25 -13.44 2.83
CA ALA A 26 6.35 -12.37 2.42
C ALA A 26 7.17 -11.12 2.08
N VAL A 27 6.81 -10.48 0.98
CA VAL A 27 7.47 -9.27 0.47
C VAL A 27 6.45 -8.14 0.46
N GLY A 28 6.82 -6.99 1.01
CA GLY A 28 5.92 -5.84 1.10
C GLY A 28 6.61 -4.50 0.91
N CYS A 29 5.76 -3.47 0.87
CA CYS A 29 6.13 -2.12 0.48
C CYS A 29 5.58 -1.04 1.43
N GLY A 30 5.09 -1.39 2.62
CA GLY A 30 4.40 -0.46 3.50
C GLY A 30 5.28 0.63 4.11
N PRO A 31 6.22 0.30 5.01
CA PRO A 31 7.02 1.30 5.72
C PRO A 31 8.02 2.00 4.80
N ALA A 32 8.59 3.13 5.25
CA ALA A 32 9.79 3.66 4.65
C ALA A 32 10.99 2.75 4.98
N ALA A 33 11.91 2.57 4.02
CA ALA A 33 13.18 1.94 4.30
C ALA A 33 13.99 2.79 5.29
N LEU A 34 14.85 2.13 6.07
CA LEU A 34 15.62 2.78 7.14
C LEU A 34 17.08 2.99 6.70
N ASN A 35 17.72 4.04 7.21
CA ASN A 35 19.14 4.29 6.96
C ASN A 35 20.03 3.29 7.72
N SER A 36 21.03 2.67 7.07
CA SER A 36 22.01 1.75 7.68
C SER A 36 23.17 2.37 8.47
N GLU A 37 23.27 3.70 8.56
CA GLU A 37 24.27 4.39 9.39
C GLU A 37 24.10 4.10 10.90
N ASP A 38 22.91 3.66 11.33
CA ASP A 38 22.70 3.15 12.69
C ASP A 38 23.13 1.66 12.80
N PRO A 39 23.89 1.24 13.83
CA PRO A 39 24.49 -0.11 13.94
C PRO A 39 23.50 -1.26 14.17
N GLY A 40 22.19 -1.00 14.26
CA GLY A 40 21.14 -2.01 14.39
C GLY A 40 19.74 -1.39 14.41
N PHE A 41 18.70 -2.20 14.62
CA PHE A 41 17.37 -1.64 14.93
C PHE A 41 17.36 -1.07 16.36
N THR A 42 16.68 0.04 16.58
CA THR A 42 16.48 0.58 17.94
C THR A 42 15.59 -0.36 18.76
N ASP A 43 15.66 -0.29 20.08
CA ASP A 43 14.83 -1.18 20.93
C ASP A 43 13.34 -0.94 20.71
N LEU A 44 12.93 0.31 20.47
CA LEU A 44 11.55 0.64 20.09
C LEU A 44 11.12 -0.03 18.78
N GLN A 45 12.01 -0.07 17.77
CA GLN A 45 11.75 -0.78 16.51
C GLN A 45 11.67 -2.29 16.73
N LYS A 46 12.57 -2.85 17.55
CA LYS A 46 12.55 -4.28 17.89
C LYS A 46 11.24 -4.64 18.57
N GLU A 47 10.81 -3.89 19.57
CA GLU A 47 9.52 -4.09 20.26
C GLU A 47 8.35 -4.03 19.25
N ALA A 48 8.33 -3.01 18.38
CA ALA A 48 7.31 -2.93 17.34
C ALA A 48 7.31 -4.15 16.40
N PHE A 49 8.49 -4.68 16.04
CA PHE A 49 8.61 -5.86 15.19
C PHE A 49 8.16 -7.15 15.89
N LEU A 50 8.30 -7.24 17.22
CA LEU A 50 7.79 -8.39 17.99
C LEU A 50 6.27 -8.49 17.93
N GLU A 51 5.57 -7.36 17.93
CA GLU A 51 4.11 -7.29 17.92
C GLU A 51 3.48 -7.38 16.53
N LYS A 52 4.28 -7.39 15.45
CA LYS A 52 3.75 -7.55 14.08
C LYS A 52 3.07 -8.91 13.91
N THR A 53 1.85 -8.88 13.38
CA THR A 53 1.07 -10.07 12.98
C THR A 53 0.92 -10.20 11.46
N SER A 54 1.15 -9.10 10.73
CA SER A 54 1.18 -8.98 9.27
C SER A 54 2.21 -7.92 8.86
N LEU A 55 2.62 -7.91 7.58
CA LEU A 55 3.34 -6.78 6.97
C LEU A 55 2.41 -5.57 6.90
N ASP A 56 2.90 -4.34 6.80
CA ASP A 56 2.05 -3.15 6.68
C ASP A 56 1.32 -3.12 5.33
N PHE A 57 2.01 -3.47 4.25
CA PHE A 57 1.38 -3.75 2.96
C PHE A 57 2.12 -4.88 2.25
N GLU A 58 1.59 -6.10 2.34
CA GLU A 58 2.15 -7.24 1.64
C GLU A 58 1.80 -7.17 0.14
N MET A 59 2.76 -7.45 -0.72
CA MET A 59 2.59 -7.50 -2.17
C MET A 59 2.34 -8.94 -2.62
N PHE A 60 3.17 -9.88 -2.14
CA PHE A 60 3.09 -11.30 -2.45
C PHE A 60 3.90 -12.13 -1.46
N ARG A 61 3.80 -13.46 -1.58
CA ARG A 61 4.62 -14.43 -0.87
C ARG A 61 5.29 -15.38 -1.83
N VAL A 62 6.52 -15.78 -1.50
CA VAL A 62 7.28 -16.77 -2.27
C VAL A 62 7.73 -17.93 -1.37
N PRO A 63 7.68 -19.18 -1.87
CA PRO A 63 8.10 -20.33 -1.08
C PRO A 63 9.60 -20.30 -0.82
N ILE A 64 10.00 -20.68 0.40
CA ILE A 64 11.41 -20.87 0.76
C ILE A 64 11.91 -22.12 0.04
N ILE A 65 12.94 -21.96 -0.79
CA ILE A 65 13.55 -23.04 -1.58
C ILE A 65 14.83 -23.58 -0.95
N SER A 66 15.47 -22.83 -0.05
CA SER A 66 16.69 -23.25 0.64
C SER A 66 16.71 -22.77 2.08
N LYS A 67 17.30 -23.60 2.95
CA LYS A 67 17.54 -23.33 4.36
C LYS A 67 18.98 -23.68 4.69
N GLY A 68 19.70 -22.77 5.32
CA GLY A 68 21.08 -22.97 5.74
C GLY A 68 21.36 -22.27 7.06
N PHE A 69 22.63 -22.25 7.45
CA PHE A 69 23.11 -21.43 8.55
C PHE A 69 24.42 -20.75 8.14
N VAL A 70 24.66 -19.59 8.73
CA VAL A 70 25.91 -18.82 8.59
C VAL A 70 26.36 -18.37 9.97
N ASN A 71 27.68 -18.30 10.17
CA ASN A 71 28.27 -17.71 11.36
C ASN A 71 28.74 -16.29 11.01
N GLU A 72 28.13 -15.29 11.63
CA GLU A 72 28.49 -13.88 11.50
C GLU A 72 28.68 -13.30 12.89
N ASP A 73 29.87 -12.74 13.17
CA ASP A 73 30.21 -12.14 14.46
C ASP A 73 29.94 -13.08 15.65
N ASP A 74 30.40 -14.33 15.53
CA ASP A 74 30.17 -15.43 16.50
C ASP A 74 28.69 -15.79 16.77
N LEU A 75 27.77 -15.25 15.96
CA LEU A 75 26.35 -15.54 16.04
C LEU A 75 25.93 -16.49 14.90
N VAL A 76 25.39 -17.65 15.28
CA VAL A 76 24.77 -18.57 14.32
C VAL A 76 23.43 -17.99 13.87
N LYS A 77 23.29 -17.74 12.57
CA LYS A 77 22.05 -17.26 11.95
C LYS A 77 21.50 -18.33 11.02
N ILE A 78 20.20 -18.59 11.08
CA ILE A 78 19.49 -19.33 10.03
C ILE A 78 19.39 -18.42 8.81
N VAL A 79 19.63 -19.01 7.64
CA VAL A 79 19.45 -18.38 6.35
C VAL A 79 18.28 -19.04 5.63
N LEU A 80 17.31 -18.25 5.19
CA LEU A 80 16.16 -18.68 4.39
C LEU A 80 16.21 -17.98 3.05
N THR A 81 16.19 -18.73 1.95
CA THR A 81 16.26 -18.17 0.59
C THR A 81 15.00 -18.50 -0.20
N ALA A 82 14.50 -17.53 -0.96
CA ALA A 82 13.40 -17.70 -1.90
C ALA A 82 13.72 -16.95 -3.22
N GLU A 83 13.10 -17.41 -4.31
CA GLU A 83 13.17 -16.74 -5.62
C GLU A 83 12.02 -15.75 -5.76
N LEU A 84 12.30 -14.54 -6.25
CA LEU A 84 11.29 -13.50 -6.50
C LEU A 84 10.65 -13.70 -7.88
N PRO A 85 9.37 -13.32 -8.08
CA PRO A 85 8.72 -13.37 -9.39
C PRO A 85 9.51 -12.59 -10.43
N THR A 86 9.67 -13.13 -11.63
CA THR A 86 10.56 -12.57 -12.66
C THR A 86 9.92 -11.46 -13.48
N GLU A 87 8.61 -11.49 -13.67
CA GLU A 87 7.90 -10.64 -14.63
C GLU A 87 7.85 -9.17 -14.19
N GLU A 88 7.41 -8.93 -12.95
CA GLU A 88 6.96 -7.61 -12.52
C GLU A 88 8.01 -6.77 -11.78
N ARG A 89 7.77 -5.46 -11.69
CA ARG A 89 8.60 -4.54 -10.90
C ARG A 89 8.08 -4.45 -9.46
N TYR A 90 8.99 -4.40 -8.48
CA TYR A 90 8.62 -4.18 -7.08
C TYR A 90 9.62 -3.25 -6.37
N GLU A 91 9.14 -2.40 -5.49
CA GLU A 91 9.95 -1.66 -4.52
C GLU A 91 9.71 -2.21 -3.11
N ILE A 92 10.72 -2.88 -2.58
CA ILE A 92 10.62 -3.67 -1.36
C ILE A 92 11.11 -2.84 -0.18
N THR A 93 10.28 -2.72 0.87
CA THR A 93 10.64 -2.03 2.12
C THR A 93 10.43 -2.86 3.36
N GLU A 94 9.75 -4.00 3.28
CA GLU A 94 9.55 -4.91 4.39
C GLU A 94 9.51 -6.36 3.93
N VAL A 95 9.92 -7.25 4.83
CA VAL A 95 10.01 -8.68 4.59
C VAL A 95 9.53 -9.44 5.82
N GLY A 96 8.70 -10.45 5.60
CA GLY A 96 8.25 -11.35 6.65
C GLY A 96 8.52 -12.81 6.34
N ILE A 97 8.48 -13.64 7.37
CA ILE A 97 8.50 -15.10 7.25
C ILE A 97 7.15 -15.61 7.71
N PHE A 98 6.53 -16.50 6.94
CA PHE A 98 5.28 -17.16 7.30
C PHE A 98 5.46 -18.68 7.36
N SER A 99 4.70 -19.34 8.23
CA SER A 99 4.70 -20.80 8.31
C SER A 99 3.98 -21.49 7.14
N ALA A 100 3.10 -20.78 6.41
CA ALA A 100 2.44 -21.25 5.19
C ALA A 100 2.10 -20.09 4.24
N GLY A 101 1.67 -20.41 3.02
CA GLY A 101 1.36 -19.40 1.99
C GLY A 101 0.05 -18.65 2.24
N SER A 102 -0.91 -19.30 2.88
CA SER A 102 -2.26 -18.80 3.18
C SER A 102 -2.75 -19.31 4.53
N ASN A 103 -3.77 -18.68 5.11
CA ASN A 103 -4.38 -19.17 6.34
C ASN A 103 -5.42 -20.26 6.00
N PRO A 104 -5.16 -21.55 6.28
CA PRO A 104 -6.10 -22.61 5.94
C PRO A 104 -7.41 -22.51 6.74
N SER A 105 -7.44 -21.75 7.83
CA SER A 105 -8.65 -21.52 8.62
C SER A 105 -9.52 -20.38 8.08
N ALA A 106 -8.96 -19.45 7.30
CA ALA A 106 -9.68 -18.29 6.80
C ALA A 106 -10.43 -18.57 5.48
N VAL A 107 -9.96 -19.53 4.66
CA VAL A 107 -10.56 -20.01 3.39
C VAL A 107 -11.16 -18.91 2.51
N ALA A 108 -12.40 -18.50 2.74
CA ALA A 108 -13.12 -17.50 1.95
C ALA A 108 -12.95 -16.06 2.45
N ALA A 109 -12.28 -15.87 3.59
CA ALA A 109 -11.97 -14.60 4.21
C ALA A 109 -10.46 -14.40 4.37
N ASP A 110 -9.62 -15.12 3.61
CA ASP A 110 -8.17 -14.94 3.68
C ASP A 110 -7.73 -13.59 3.09
N SER A 111 -6.55 -13.12 3.54
CA SER A 111 -5.93 -11.90 3.03
C SER A 111 -5.67 -11.99 1.53
N ARG A 112 -5.97 -10.92 0.78
CA ARG A 112 -5.74 -10.88 -0.67
C ARG A 112 -5.75 -9.46 -1.21
N MET A 113 -5.12 -9.28 -2.37
CA MET A 113 -5.25 -8.06 -3.17
C MET A 113 -6.70 -7.90 -3.65
N LEU A 114 -7.24 -6.68 -3.54
CA LEU A 114 -8.55 -6.30 -4.08
C LEU A 114 -8.37 -5.60 -5.42
N TYR A 115 -7.50 -4.58 -5.46
CA TYR A 115 -7.16 -3.86 -6.68
C TYR A 115 -5.67 -3.56 -6.72
N SER A 116 -5.09 -3.68 -7.91
CA SER A 116 -3.76 -3.21 -8.28
C SER A 116 -3.78 -1.87 -9.01
N PHE A 117 -4.99 -1.32 -9.22
CA PHE A 117 -5.22 -0.11 -10.00
C PHE A 117 -4.55 -0.16 -11.38
N SER A 118 -4.50 -1.35 -11.99
CA SER A 118 -3.82 -1.58 -13.26
C SER A 118 -4.68 -1.17 -14.46
N GLN A 119 -4.02 -0.89 -15.57
CA GLN A 119 -4.67 -0.59 -16.86
C GLN A 119 -5.64 -1.70 -17.32
N THR A 120 -5.42 -2.94 -16.87
CA THR A 120 -6.25 -4.10 -17.23
C THR A 120 -7.51 -4.24 -16.38
N GLU A 121 -7.67 -3.45 -15.31
CA GLU A 121 -8.86 -3.51 -14.46
C GLU A 121 -10.07 -2.78 -15.07
N GLY A 122 -9.88 -1.92 -16.08
CA GLY A 122 -11.00 -1.23 -16.75
C GLY A 122 -11.48 0.05 -16.06
N TRP A 123 -10.57 0.75 -15.36
CA TRP A 123 -10.88 2.04 -14.74
C TRP A 123 -11.19 3.13 -15.78
N GLU A 124 -12.28 3.86 -15.55
CA GLU A 124 -12.72 4.98 -16.38
C GLU A 124 -12.69 6.29 -15.59
N TYR A 125 -12.54 7.43 -16.28
CA TYR A 125 -12.66 8.75 -15.69
C TYR A 125 -14.05 9.33 -15.91
N HIS A 126 -14.72 9.65 -14.81
CA HIS A 126 -16.09 10.15 -14.77
C HIS A 126 -16.11 11.61 -14.31
N THR A 127 -16.89 12.43 -15.00
CA THR A 127 -17.12 13.85 -14.70
C THR A 127 -18.62 14.13 -14.72
N SER A 128 -19.04 15.31 -14.27
CA SER A 128 -20.43 15.77 -14.43
C SER A 128 -20.89 15.87 -15.89
N SER A 129 -19.95 15.94 -16.84
CA SER A 129 -20.21 16.06 -18.28
C SER A 129 -20.15 14.76 -19.07
N GLY A 130 -19.71 13.65 -18.45
CA GLY A 130 -19.62 12.36 -19.13
C GLY A 130 -18.45 11.49 -18.67
N VAL A 131 -18.28 10.39 -19.39
CA VAL A 131 -17.32 9.31 -19.15
C VAL A 131 -16.24 9.31 -20.22
N SER A 132 -15.01 9.01 -19.83
CA SER A 132 -13.86 8.90 -20.74
C SER A 132 -12.89 7.82 -20.31
N GLU A 133 -12.23 7.18 -21.28
CA GLU A 133 -11.12 6.25 -21.03
C GLU A 133 -9.91 6.99 -20.44
N ILE A 134 -9.23 6.36 -19.49
CA ILE A 134 -8.00 6.88 -18.89
C ILE A 134 -6.83 6.61 -19.84
N GLN A 135 -6.23 7.67 -20.36
CA GLN A 135 -5.11 7.57 -21.30
C GLN A 135 -3.85 7.02 -20.64
N THR A 136 -3.12 6.17 -21.36
CA THR A 136 -1.81 5.65 -20.94
C THR A 136 -0.68 6.45 -21.58
N ILE A 137 0.21 7.00 -20.75
CA ILE A 137 1.32 7.86 -21.15
C ILE A 137 2.63 7.23 -20.67
N LEU A 138 3.36 6.62 -21.60
CA LEU A 138 4.64 5.94 -21.32
C LEU A 138 5.86 6.78 -21.68
N SER A 139 5.68 7.87 -22.44
CA SER A 139 6.73 8.86 -22.67
C SER A 139 7.06 9.60 -21.37
N PRO A 140 8.23 10.26 -21.29
CA PRO A 140 8.49 11.22 -20.22
C PRO A 140 7.31 12.19 -20.05
N LEU A 141 6.95 12.46 -18.80
CA LEU A 141 5.79 13.28 -18.45
C LEU A 141 6.12 14.79 -18.48
N ASP A 142 7.39 15.15 -18.63
CA ASP A 142 7.91 16.50 -18.70
C ASP A 142 8.14 16.96 -20.15
N SER A 143 7.78 18.22 -20.45
CA SER A 143 7.75 18.76 -21.81
C SER A 143 9.14 18.94 -22.41
N ASP A 144 10.13 19.30 -21.59
CA ASP A 144 11.48 19.64 -22.02
C ASP A 144 12.54 18.62 -21.59
N ASN A 145 12.11 17.46 -21.07
CA ASN A 145 13.00 16.36 -20.71
C ASN A 145 14.09 16.74 -19.66
N THR A 146 13.95 17.88 -18.98
CA THR A 146 14.96 18.42 -18.02
C THR A 146 14.38 19.17 -16.83
N ASP A 147 13.15 19.70 -16.90
CA ASP A 147 12.60 20.54 -15.82
C ASP A 147 11.89 19.75 -14.72
N SER A 148 11.64 18.45 -14.95
CA SER A 148 10.93 17.55 -14.04
C SER A 148 9.51 18.05 -13.66
N ILE A 149 8.90 18.86 -14.52
CA ILE A 149 7.53 19.36 -14.35
C ILE A 149 6.60 18.46 -15.15
N ILE A 150 5.63 17.82 -14.49
CA ILE A 150 4.61 17.03 -15.19
C ILE A 150 3.74 17.98 -16.03
N SER A 151 3.85 17.86 -17.37
CA SER A 151 3.14 18.68 -18.36
C SER A 151 1.91 17.99 -18.95
N VAL A 152 1.52 16.83 -18.42
CA VAL A 152 0.31 16.12 -18.82
C VAL A 152 -0.94 16.95 -18.50
N THR A 153 -1.81 17.12 -19.49
CA THR A 153 -3.06 17.90 -19.37
C THR A 153 -4.24 17.07 -18.87
N ASN A 154 -4.20 15.75 -19.06
CA ASN A 154 -5.23 14.85 -18.56
C ASN A 154 -5.27 14.91 -17.02
N PRO A 155 -6.45 15.13 -16.40
CA PRO A 155 -6.58 15.15 -14.94
C PRO A 155 -6.34 13.77 -14.32
N VAL A 156 -6.58 12.71 -15.09
CA VAL A 156 -6.27 11.33 -14.73
C VAL A 156 -5.59 10.64 -15.90
N PHE A 157 -4.50 9.90 -15.64
CA PHE A 157 -3.77 9.15 -16.66
C PHE A 157 -3.02 7.96 -16.02
N PHE A 158 -2.74 6.95 -16.84
CA PHE A 158 -1.81 5.87 -16.50
C PHE A 158 -0.39 6.20 -16.93
N THR A 159 0.59 5.73 -16.18
CA THR A 159 2.01 5.71 -16.55
C THR A 159 2.73 4.57 -15.82
N ASN A 160 4.03 4.45 -16.03
CA ASN A 160 4.84 3.44 -15.35
C ASN A 160 5.58 4.03 -14.14
N ALA A 161 5.81 3.19 -13.13
CA ALA A 161 6.60 3.56 -11.96
C ALA A 161 8.08 3.82 -12.29
N ASP A 162 8.58 3.23 -13.38
CA ASP A 162 9.90 3.51 -13.93
C ASP A 162 9.94 4.64 -14.97
N ASN A 163 8.85 5.42 -15.12
CA ASN A 163 8.86 6.57 -16.01
C ASN A 163 10.04 7.49 -15.67
N ARG A 164 10.75 7.92 -16.71
CA ARG A 164 11.94 8.78 -16.64
C ARG A 164 11.77 9.94 -15.67
N THR A 165 10.62 10.61 -15.70
CA THR A 165 10.33 11.78 -14.86
C THR A 165 10.43 11.47 -13.36
N PHE A 166 10.14 10.24 -12.93
CA PHE A 166 10.24 9.82 -11.52
C PHE A 166 11.61 9.25 -11.14
N ILE A 167 12.33 8.63 -12.07
CA ILE A 167 13.58 7.92 -11.76
C ILE A 167 14.84 8.77 -11.92
N GLN A 168 14.82 9.80 -12.78
CA GLN A 168 16.00 10.66 -12.99
C GLN A 168 16.04 11.86 -12.03
N ASN A 169 14.90 12.24 -11.48
CA ASN A 169 14.82 13.33 -10.52
C ASN A 169 15.12 12.81 -9.10
N GLN A 170 16.30 13.14 -8.57
CA GLN A 170 16.71 12.69 -7.25
C GLN A 170 15.78 13.19 -6.14
N THR A 171 15.23 14.40 -6.27
CA THR A 171 14.28 14.98 -5.32
C THR A 171 12.98 14.15 -5.25
N ARG A 172 12.50 13.60 -6.37
CA ARG A 172 11.32 12.70 -6.40
C ARG A 172 11.64 11.33 -5.80
N VAL A 173 12.83 10.79 -6.11
CA VAL A 173 13.30 9.51 -5.56
C VAL A 173 13.40 9.57 -4.04
N LEU A 174 14.07 10.61 -3.50
CA LEU A 174 14.23 10.80 -2.05
C LEU A 174 12.89 11.01 -1.32
N ARG A 175 11.89 11.58 -2.00
CA ARG A 175 10.54 11.78 -1.45
C ARG A 175 9.66 10.54 -1.55
N ASN A 176 10.12 9.43 -2.13
CA ASN A 176 9.33 8.21 -2.31
C ASN A 176 8.04 8.44 -3.11
N GLU A 177 8.12 9.21 -4.20
CA GLU A 177 6.94 9.57 -5.01
C GLU A 177 6.43 8.44 -5.94
N ARG A 178 7.16 7.34 -6.08
CA ARG A 178 6.77 6.23 -6.97
C ARG A 178 5.82 5.25 -6.28
N CYS A 179 4.92 4.67 -7.06
CA CYS A 179 4.24 3.43 -6.66
C CYS A 179 5.27 2.30 -6.53
N ARG A 180 5.00 1.39 -5.60
CA ARG A 180 5.92 0.34 -5.17
C ARG A 180 5.47 -1.06 -5.62
N PHE A 181 4.19 -1.25 -5.92
CA PHE A 181 3.66 -2.51 -6.42
C PHE A 181 3.44 -2.46 -7.95
N LEU A 182 4.07 -3.41 -8.66
CA LEU A 182 4.05 -3.50 -10.13
C LEU A 182 4.70 -2.28 -10.82
N ASN A 183 4.77 -2.32 -12.15
CA ASN A 183 5.22 -1.17 -12.95
C ASN A 183 4.05 -0.34 -13.49
N ASN A 184 3.12 0.00 -12.62
CA ASN A 184 1.90 0.71 -13.00
C ASN A 184 1.62 1.86 -12.03
N MET A 185 1.13 2.97 -12.56
CA MET A 185 0.68 4.12 -11.78
C MET A 185 -0.57 4.72 -12.42
N ILE A 186 -1.68 4.73 -11.69
CA ILE A 186 -2.81 5.62 -12.02
C ILE A 186 -2.62 6.93 -11.28
N VAL A 187 -2.47 8.02 -12.02
CA VAL A 187 -2.19 9.34 -11.48
C VAL A 187 -3.46 10.16 -11.54
N VAL A 188 -3.95 10.60 -10.38
CA VAL A 188 -5.16 11.42 -10.23
C VAL A 188 -4.77 12.81 -9.75
N SER A 189 -5.18 13.86 -10.47
CA SER A 189 -4.87 15.24 -10.07
C SER A 189 -5.49 15.60 -8.72
N GLY A 190 -4.73 16.32 -7.89
CA GLY A 190 -5.14 16.72 -6.55
C GLY A 190 -6.34 17.67 -6.51
N ASN A 191 -6.75 18.24 -7.65
CA ASN A 191 -7.99 19.00 -7.77
C ASN A 191 -9.06 18.29 -8.64
N SER A 192 -8.96 16.96 -8.85
CA SER A 192 -9.97 16.18 -9.58
C SER A 192 -11.34 16.26 -8.93
N SER A 193 -11.38 16.27 -7.60
CA SER A 193 -12.57 16.44 -6.79
C SER A 193 -12.33 17.47 -5.68
N THR A 194 -13.42 17.96 -5.09
CA THR A 194 -13.40 18.65 -3.79
C THR A 194 -14.08 17.76 -2.77
N LEU A 195 -13.32 17.23 -1.81
CA LEU A 195 -13.81 16.43 -0.70
C LEU A 195 -13.89 17.25 0.59
N ALA A 196 -14.98 17.06 1.35
CA ALA A 196 -15.16 17.67 2.66
C ALA A 196 -15.76 16.66 3.64
N LYS A 197 -15.48 16.81 4.94
CA LYS A 197 -16.16 16.05 5.98
C LYS A 197 -17.58 16.62 6.17
N ASN A 198 -18.58 15.75 6.19
CA ASN A 198 -19.94 16.12 6.59
C ASN A 198 -20.03 16.25 8.13
N GLN A 199 -21.23 16.55 8.65
CA GLN A 199 -21.44 16.71 10.11
C GLN A 199 -21.16 15.44 10.93
N SER A 200 -21.17 14.28 10.29
CA SER A 200 -20.85 12.98 10.90
C SER A 200 -19.36 12.61 10.76
N GLY A 201 -18.53 13.49 10.20
CA GLY A 201 -17.09 13.24 10.00
C GLY A 201 -16.75 12.39 8.77
N VAL A 202 -17.73 12.02 7.94
CA VAL A 202 -17.53 11.19 6.73
C VAL A 202 -17.17 12.08 5.55
N LEU A 203 -16.17 11.68 4.76
CA LEU A 203 -15.83 12.39 3.53
C LEU A 203 -16.96 12.26 2.50
N VAL A 204 -17.34 13.40 1.93
CA VAL A 204 -18.32 13.48 0.84
C VAL A 204 -17.75 14.33 -0.31
N PRO A 205 -17.94 13.91 -1.57
CA PRO A 205 -17.64 14.73 -2.73
C PRO A 205 -18.61 15.89 -2.86
N GLY A 206 -18.12 16.99 -3.44
CA GLY A 206 -18.98 18.05 -3.95
C GLY A 206 -19.89 17.56 -5.09
N SER A 207 -20.95 18.31 -5.37
CA SER A 207 -21.86 17.99 -6.48
C SER A 207 -21.10 17.92 -7.81
N GLY A 208 -21.30 16.84 -8.57
CA GLY A 208 -20.68 16.64 -9.89
C GLY A 208 -19.17 16.38 -9.85
N ALA A 209 -18.62 15.95 -8.71
CA ALA A 209 -17.20 15.70 -8.54
C ALA A 209 -16.65 14.60 -9.46
N SER A 210 -15.46 14.84 -10.01
CA SER A 210 -14.83 13.92 -10.95
C SER A 210 -14.02 12.84 -10.24
N HIS A 211 -14.17 11.60 -10.67
CA HIS A 211 -13.62 10.42 -10.01
C HIS A 211 -13.15 9.39 -11.02
N ILE A 212 -12.35 8.42 -10.56
CA ILE A 212 -12.18 7.18 -11.30
C ILE A 212 -13.24 6.19 -10.86
N HIS A 213 -13.68 5.37 -11.78
CA HIS A 213 -14.80 4.47 -11.61
C HIS A 213 -14.49 3.13 -12.26
N LEU A 214 -14.78 2.06 -11.53
CA LEU A 214 -14.78 0.70 -12.03
C LEU A 214 -16.21 0.13 -11.99
N THR A 215 -16.72 -0.30 -13.13
CA THR A 215 -17.96 -1.08 -13.27
C THR A 215 -17.68 -2.58 -13.24
N ASP A 216 -18.72 -3.39 -13.02
CA ASP A 216 -18.62 -4.85 -12.91
C ASP A 216 -17.62 -5.32 -11.84
N ALA A 217 -17.40 -4.47 -10.82
CA ALA A 217 -16.59 -4.81 -9.67
C ALA A 217 -17.19 -6.03 -8.95
N SER A 218 -16.34 -6.97 -8.55
CA SER A 218 -16.79 -8.17 -7.82
C SER A 218 -16.02 -8.29 -6.51
N ILE A 219 -16.45 -7.53 -5.50
CA ILE A 219 -15.88 -7.57 -4.15
C ILE A 219 -16.95 -7.98 -3.15
N ASN A 220 -16.91 -9.24 -2.71
CA ASN A 220 -17.74 -9.72 -1.61
C ASN A 220 -16.91 -9.90 -0.34
N LEU A 221 -17.13 -9.05 0.65
CA LEU A 221 -16.50 -9.08 1.97
C LEU A 221 -17.45 -9.54 3.09
N ASN A 222 -18.63 -10.08 2.78
CA ASN A 222 -19.60 -10.52 3.81
C ASN A 222 -19.09 -11.63 4.73
N ARG A 223 -18.00 -12.33 4.34
CA ARG A 223 -17.36 -13.37 5.15
C ARG A 223 -16.21 -12.85 6.02
N HIS A 224 -15.81 -11.60 5.84
CA HIS A 224 -14.78 -10.97 6.66
C HIS A 224 -15.40 -10.47 7.97
N ALA A 225 -14.61 -10.49 9.04
CA ALA A 225 -15.06 -9.96 10.32
C ALA A 225 -15.04 -8.43 10.30
N PRO A 226 -15.87 -7.75 11.13
CA PRO A 226 -15.84 -6.29 11.22
C PRO A 226 -14.46 -5.71 11.61
N SER A 227 -13.62 -6.49 12.30
CA SER A 227 -12.26 -6.11 12.67
C SER A 227 -11.19 -6.36 11.59
N ASP A 228 -11.53 -7.06 10.50
CA ASP A 228 -10.61 -7.23 9.37
C ASP A 228 -10.35 -5.87 8.70
N GLU A 229 -9.21 -5.73 8.05
CA GLU A 229 -8.69 -4.41 7.64
C GLU A 229 -8.62 -4.27 6.12
N ILE A 230 -9.14 -3.17 5.58
CA ILE A 230 -8.79 -2.72 4.24
C ILE A 230 -7.55 -1.83 4.34
N ARG A 231 -6.56 -2.11 3.50
CA ARG A 231 -5.35 -1.32 3.37
C ARG A 231 -5.23 -0.74 1.98
N VAL A 232 -5.00 0.56 1.90
CA VAL A 232 -4.87 1.31 0.64
C VAL A 232 -3.49 1.95 0.62
N ALA A 233 -2.70 1.57 -0.37
CA ALA A 233 -1.40 2.16 -0.66
C ALA A 233 -1.52 3.21 -1.76
N PHE A 234 -0.91 4.37 -1.54
CA PHE A 234 -0.85 5.45 -2.52
C PHE A 234 0.38 6.32 -2.30
N SER A 235 0.78 7.07 -3.33
CA SER A 235 1.81 8.09 -3.23
C SER A 235 1.25 9.48 -3.54
N VAL A 236 1.84 10.52 -2.95
CA VAL A 236 1.48 11.92 -3.20
C VAL A 236 2.62 12.61 -3.94
N ILE A 237 2.36 13.12 -5.14
CA ILE A 237 3.40 13.60 -6.05
C ILE A 237 3.25 15.10 -6.27
N ASN A 238 4.35 15.85 -6.31
CA ASN A 238 4.32 17.22 -6.82
C ASN A 238 4.28 17.26 -8.34
N LYS A 239 3.49 18.17 -8.91
CA LYS A 239 3.58 18.52 -10.32
C LYS A 239 4.97 18.98 -10.70
N LYS A 240 5.58 19.84 -9.88
CA LYS A 240 6.96 20.33 -10.05
C LYS A 240 7.92 19.51 -9.18
N GLY A 241 8.83 18.77 -9.81
CA GLY A 241 9.71 17.82 -9.12
C GLY A 241 10.75 18.45 -8.19
N GLU A 242 11.21 19.66 -8.52
CA GLU A 242 12.25 20.37 -7.77
C GLU A 242 11.73 21.31 -6.68
N VAL A 243 10.41 21.52 -6.63
CA VAL A 243 9.83 22.44 -5.64
C VAL A 243 9.60 21.69 -4.33
N ASN A 244 10.16 22.22 -3.25
CA ASN A 244 9.93 21.73 -1.89
C ASN A 244 8.59 22.25 -1.32
N GLU A 245 7.52 22.02 -2.05
CA GLU A 245 6.15 22.25 -1.59
C GLU A 245 5.55 20.93 -1.11
N HIS A 246 4.80 21.00 -0.02
CA HIS A 246 4.13 19.87 0.60
C HIS A 246 2.63 20.17 0.66
N PRO A 247 1.78 19.15 0.49
CA PRO A 247 0.35 19.32 0.72
C PRO A 247 0.10 19.69 2.18
N ASP A 248 -1.02 20.38 2.44
CA ASP A 248 -1.48 20.59 3.82
C ASP A 248 -2.30 19.39 4.29
N ASN A 249 -3.16 18.87 3.40
CA ASN A 249 -4.07 17.77 3.68
C ASN A 249 -4.35 16.95 2.40
N VAL A 250 -4.49 15.64 2.52
CA VAL A 250 -4.79 14.71 1.42
C VAL A 250 -6.04 13.93 1.77
N LYS A 251 -7.05 13.97 0.90
CA LYS A 251 -8.34 13.29 1.06
C LYS A 251 -8.54 12.31 -0.08
N ILE A 252 -8.88 11.08 0.25
CA ILE A 252 -9.31 10.04 -0.70
C ILE A 252 -10.60 9.44 -0.16
N LEU A 253 -11.61 9.32 -1.02
CA LEU A 253 -12.84 8.61 -0.71
C LEU A 253 -12.98 7.45 -1.69
N ILE A 254 -13.16 6.23 -1.16
CA ILE A 254 -13.49 5.05 -1.94
C ILE A 254 -14.92 4.64 -1.59
N GLU A 255 -15.82 4.68 -2.57
CA GLU A 255 -17.22 4.29 -2.43
C GLU A 255 -17.43 2.93 -3.11
N PHE A 256 -18.14 2.03 -2.43
CA PHE A 256 -18.56 0.72 -2.93
C PHE A 256 -20.09 0.70 -3.00
N ALA A 257 -20.65 0.44 -4.17
CA ALA A 257 -22.09 0.54 -4.40
C ALA A 257 -22.61 -0.57 -5.34
N PRO A 258 -23.92 -0.89 -5.31
CA PRO A 258 -24.55 -1.85 -6.20
C PRO A 258 -25.01 -1.25 -7.52
N SER A 259 -24.92 0.07 -7.69
CA SER A 259 -25.41 0.75 -8.88
C SER A 259 -24.58 1.96 -9.25
N ASP A 260 -24.75 2.41 -10.49
CA ASP A 260 -24.06 3.57 -11.02
C ASP A 260 -24.64 4.94 -10.59
N SER A 261 -25.27 5.02 -9.40
CA SER A 261 -25.82 6.28 -8.88
C SER A 261 -24.97 6.77 -7.70
N PRO A 262 -24.03 7.72 -7.90
CA PRO A 262 -23.14 8.19 -6.84
C PRO A 262 -23.92 8.70 -5.62
N GLN A 263 -23.52 8.26 -4.43
CA GLN A 263 -24.12 8.65 -3.16
C GLN A 263 -25.65 8.49 -3.05
N GLN A 264 -26.27 7.65 -3.88
CA GLN A 264 -27.70 7.34 -3.84
C GLN A 264 -27.92 5.86 -3.53
N GLY A 265 -28.92 5.59 -2.68
CA GLY A 265 -29.25 4.23 -2.29
C GLY A 265 -28.25 3.64 -1.30
N GLU A 266 -27.90 2.38 -1.51
CA GLU A 266 -27.05 1.59 -0.63
C GLU A 266 -25.57 1.73 -1.02
N TYR A 267 -24.69 2.09 -0.09
CA TYR A 267 -23.24 2.09 -0.31
C TYR A 267 -22.46 1.94 1.00
N ALA A 268 -21.20 1.53 0.85
CA ALA A 268 -20.17 1.67 1.87
C ALA A 268 -19.12 2.68 1.40
N ALA A 269 -18.54 3.43 2.34
CA ALA A 269 -17.56 4.46 2.05
C ALA A 269 -16.35 4.36 2.99
N LEU A 270 -15.17 4.23 2.40
CA LEU A 270 -13.86 4.31 3.06
C LEU A 270 -13.30 5.71 2.87
N SER A 271 -13.15 6.44 3.98
CA SER A 271 -12.54 7.77 4.02
C SER A 271 -11.07 7.68 4.45
N ILE A 272 -10.19 8.31 3.67
CA ILE A 272 -8.78 8.55 4.02
C ILE A 272 -8.60 10.07 4.09
N ASP A 273 -8.29 10.58 5.28
CA ASP A 273 -8.05 12.00 5.51
C ASP A 273 -6.71 12.15 6.23
N VAL A 274 -5.69 12.66 5.53
CA VAL A 274 -4.30 12.68 5.99
C VAL A 274 -3.82 14.12 6.09
N ASP A 275 -3.46 14.57 7.27
CA ASP A 275 -2.79 15.86 7.43
C ASP A 275 -1.28 15.73 7.23
N SER A 276 -0.67 16.78 6.68
CA SER A 276 0.76 16.94 6.83
C SER A 276 1.09 17.15 8.30
N SER A 277 2.16 16.54 8.80
CA SER A 277 2.64 16.74 10.19
C SER A 277 3.01 18.20 10.50
N THR A 278 3.17 19.04 9.47
CA THR A 278 3.41 20.49 9.60
C THR A 278 2.13 21.32 9.52
N PHE A 279 0.98 20.71 9.30
CA PHE A 279 -0.32 21.35 9.16
C PHE A 279 -1.20 20.99 10.36
N ASN A 280 -1.81 22.00 10.99
CA ASN A 280 -2.72 21.79 12.11
C ASN A 280 -4.15 21.59 11.59
N GLY A 281 -4.43 20.41 11.04
CA GLY A 281 -5.71 20.04 10.48
C GLY A 281 -6.59 19.19 11.41
N THR A 282 -7.52 18.46 10.81
CA THR A 282 -8.44 17.53 11.50
C THR A 282 -8.54 16.18 10.78
N GLY A 283 -7.47 15.82 10.07
CA GLY A 283 -7.27 14.53 9.43
C GLY A 283 -7.31 13.39 10.45
N ASP A 284 -7.52 12.18 9.94
CA ASP A 284 -7.62 10.97 10.76
C ASP A 284 -6.25 10.54 11.29
N PHE A 285 -5.18 10.90 10.57
CA PHE A 285 -3.79 10.68 10.96
C PHE A 285 -2.87 11.68 10.24
N GLU A 286 -1.61 11.75 10.71
CA GLU A 286 -0.61 12.66 10.18
C GLU A 286 0.51 11.92 9.43
N VAL A 287 1.02 12.54 8.37
CA VAL A 287 2.20 12.06 7.62
C VAL A 287 3.18 13.22 7.42
N ASP A 288 4.47 12.94 7.63
CA ASP A 288 5.53 13.88 7.29
C ASP A 288 5.85 13.82 5.78
N PHE A 289 5.08 14.56 4.98
CA PHE A 289 5.25 14.67 3.52
C PHE A 289 6.55 15.38 3.09
N THR A 290 7.36 15.83 4.05
CA THR A 290 8.74 16.29 3.79
C THR A 290 9.71 15.12 3.68
N LYS A 291 9.41 13.98 4.32
CA LYS A 291 10.28 12.79 4.38
C LYS A 291 9.81 11.64 3.53
N ASN A 292 8.51 11.34 3.56
CA ASN A 292 7.95 10.20 2.84
C ASN A 292 6.59 10.57 2.26
N ARG A 293 6.38 10.23 0.99
CA ARG A 293 5.11 10.48 0.30
C ARG A 293 4.35 9.24 -0.09
N TYR A 294 4.94 8.08 0.13
CA TYR A 294 4.25 6.80 0.02
C TYR A 294 3.53 6.49 1.34
N VAL A 295 2.23 6.33 1.27
CA VAL A 295 1.33 6.18 2.42
C VAL A 295 0.56 4.87 2.30
N VAL A 296 0.48 4.14 3.41
CA VAL A 296 -0.48 3.04 3.56
C VAL A 296 -1.50 3.46 4.61
N SER A 297 -2.75 3.61 4.18
CA SER A 297 -3.88 3.83 5.07
C SER A 297 -4.53 2.50 5.43
N THR A 298 -4.81 2.30 6.71
CA THR A 298 -5.46 1.09 7.25
C THR A 298 -6.78 1.48 7.90
N LYS A 299 -7.87 0.79 7.56
CA LYS A 299 -9.19 0.96 8.17
C LYS A 299 -9.82 -0.41 8.44
N GLN A 300 -10.41 -0.59 9.62
CA GLN A 300 -11.22 -1.79 9.87
C GLN A 300 -12.53 -1.70 9.11
N LEU A 301 -13.11 -2.84 8.72
CA LEU A 301 -14.39 -2.87 8.02
C LEU A 301 -15.49 -2.16 8.82
N GLN A 302 -15.52 -2.30 10.15
CA GLN A 302 -16.49 -1.62 11.01
C GLN A 302 -16.37 -0.09 11.05
N ASP A 303 -15.21 0.46 10.67
CA ASP A 303 -14.94 1.90 10.69
C ASP A 303 -15.35 2.59 9.38
N LEU A 304 -15.75 1.83 8.36
CA LEU A 304 -16.32 2.38 7.14
C LEU A 304 -17.71 2.97 7.42
N PHE A 305 -18.10 3.96 6.64
CA PHE A 305 -19.48 4.40 6.63
C PHE A 305 -20.34 3.42 5.85
N TYR A 306 -21.50 3.06 6.38
CA TYR A 306 -22.48 2.20 5.73
C TYR A 306 -23.84 2.86 5.74
N THR A 307 -24.51 2.86 4.59
CA THR A 307 -25.96 3.12 4.55
C THR A 307 -26.73 1.90 5.06
N SER A 308 -27.95 2.13 5.53
CA SER A 308 -28.88 1.03 5.85
C SER A 308 -29.12 0.14 4.63
N GLY A 309 -29.12 -1.18 4.82
CA GLY A 309 -29.39 -2.18 3.76
C GLY A 309 -28.17 -2.64 2.95
N PHE A 310 -27.01 -1.97 3.09
CA PHE A 310 -25.82 -2.33 2.33
C PHE A 310 -25.35 -3.78 2.59
N SER A 311 -24.96 -4.48 1.53
CA SER A 311 -24.34 -5.81 1.54
C SER A 311 -23.13 -5.81 0.62
N TRP A 312 -22.02 -6.42 1.03
CA TRP A 312 -20.85 -6.49 0.14
C TRP A 312 -21.10 -7.36 -1.08
N GLU A 313 -22.00 -8.34 -1.01
CA GLU A 313 -22.29 -9.20 -2.16
C GLU A 313 -22.98 -8.47 -3.32
N SER A 314 -23.56 -7.29 -3.06
CA SER A 314 -24.24 -6.50 -4.09
C SER A 314 -23.33 -5.47 -4.76
N VAL A 315 -22.09 -5.30 -4.28
CA VAL A 315 -21.15 -4.34 -4.87
C VAL A 315 -20.85 -4.72 -6.31
N SER A 316 -21.15 -3.79 -7.21
CA SER A 316 -20.90 -3.88 -8.66
C SER A 316 -20.14 -2.66 -9.19
N VAL A 317 -20.01 -1.61 -8.37
CA VAL A 317 -19.39 -0.34 -8.71
C VAL A 317 -18.43 0.09 -7.60
N VAL A 318 -17.22 0.52 -7.99
CA VAL A 318 -16.26 1.20 -7.11
C VAL A 318 -15.90 2.56 -7.67
N ARG A 319 -15.96 3.60 -6.83
CA ARG A 319 -15.59 4.98 -7.19
C ARG A 319 -14.48 5.48 -6.28
N VAL A 320 -13.48 6.13 -6.85
CA VAL A 320 -12.40 6.75 -6.09
C VAL A 320 -12.31 8.24 -6.41
N TYR A 321 -12.52 9.05 -5.39
CA TYR A 321 -12.38 10.50 -5.41
C TYR A 321 -11.08 10.88 -4.70
N ALA A 322 -10.37 11.88 -5.21
CA ALA A 322 -9.15 12.38 -4.60
C ALA A 322 -9.13 13.92 -4.57
N SER A 323 -8.63 14.47 -3.48
CA SER A 323 -8.37 15.90 -3.30
C SER A 323 -7.08 16.10 -2.50
N VAL A 324 -6.21 16.98 -2.95
CA VAL A 324 -5.02 17.42 -2.22
C VAL A 324 -5.15 18.91 -1.95
N PHE A 325 -5.22 19.28 -0.68
CA PHE A 325 -5.43 20.65 -0.26
C PHE A 325 -4.10 21.36 -0.03
N LYS A 326 -4.04 22.60 -0.49
CA LYS A 326 -3.01 23.57 -0.14
C LYS A 326 -3.66 24.93 0.07
N ASN A 327 -3.32 25.62 1.15
CA ASN A 327 -3.90 26.91 1.51
C ASN A 327 -5.45 26.89 1.54
N ASN A 328 -6.02 25.83 2.13
CA ASN A 328 -7.48 25.60 2.25
C ASN A 328 -8.26 25.42 0.93
N ALA A 329 -7.59 25.09 -0.18
CA ALA A 329 -8.25 24.76 -1.45
C ALA A 329 -7.63 23.52 -2.11
N PRO A 330 -8.40 22.71 -2.86
CA PRO A 330 -7.84 21.66 -3.71
C PRO A 330 -6.87 22.25 -4.73
N SER A 331 -5.69 21.64 -4.88
CA SER A 331 -4.60 22.15 -5.71
C SER A 331 -4.24 21.19 -6.83
N SER A 332 -4.02 21.76 -8.03
CA SER A 332 -3.48 21.05 -9.20
C SER A 332 -1.97 20.90 -9.17
N ASP A 333 -1.29 21.42 -8.14
CA ASP A 333 0.17 21.28 -7.98
C ASP A 333 0.57 19.94 -7.38
N PHE A 334 -0.42 19.11 -7.01
CA PHE A 334 -0.20 17.77 -6.48
C PHE A 334 -1.01 16.74 -7.27
N TYR A 335 -0.58 15.48 -7.17
CA TYR A 335 -1.28 14.30 -7.66
C TYR A 335 -1.34 13.25 -6.55
N VAL A 336 -2.38 12.42 -6.57
CA VAL A 336 -2.47 11.17 -5.83
C VAL A 336 -2.25 10.03 -6.82
N CYS A 337 -1.29 9.16 -6.54
CA CYS A 337 -1.03 7.97 -7.32
C CYS A 337 -1.50 6.76 -6.53
N LEU A 338 -2.59 6.13 -6.96
CA LEU A 338 -3.09 4.93 -6.31
C LEU A 338 -2.18 3.76 -6.71
N ASP A 339 -1.69 3.02 -5.72
CA ASP A 339 -0.79 1.89 -5.94
C ASP A 339 -1.57 0.59 -5.88
N ALA A 340 -2.18 0.31 -4.72
CA ALA A 340 -2.89 -0.94 -4.51
C ALA A 340 -3.86 -0.88 -3.32
N MET A 341 -4.85 -1.77 -3.32
CA MET A 341 -5.79 -1.96 -2.23
C MET A 341 -5.91 -3.44 -1.92
N ARG A 342 -5.81 -3.83 -0.65
CA ARG A 342 -5.96 -5.22 -0.19
C ARG A 342 -6.82 -5.33 1.05
N ILE A 343 -7.39 -6.52 1.26
CA ILE A 343 -8.07 -6.91 2.49
C ILE A 343 -7.14 -7.80 3.31
N GLU A 344 -7.09 -7.57 4.60
CA GLU A 344 -6.30 -8.31 5.57
C GLU A 344 -7.18 -9.02 6.57
N ASN A 345 -7.02 -10.33 6.66
CA ASN A 345 -7.65 -11.13 7.68
C ASN A 345 -6.86 -11.03 8.98
N THR A 346 -7.43 -10.34 9.96
CA THR A 346 -6.83 -10.18 11.30
C THR A 346 -7.59 -10.97 12.36
N SER A 347 -8.81 -11.41 12.04
CA SER A 347 -9.75 -12.04 12.97
C SER A 347 -9.64 -13.56 13.09
N VAL A 348 -9.28 -14.28 12.01
CA VAL A 348 -9.27 -15.75 12.01
C VAL A 348 -7.93 -16.26 12.53
N ASN A 349 -7.87 -16.43 13.85
CA ASN A 349 -6.69 -16.95 14.52
C ASN A 349 -6.44 -18.42 14.18
N ASN A 350 -5.20 -18.73 13.80
CA ASN A 350 -4.73 -20.10 13.62
C ASN A 350 -3.42 -20.31 14.40
N PRO A 351 -3.39 -21.18 15.41
CA PRO A 351 -2.22 -21.36 16.27
C PRO A 351 -1.00 -21.97 15.54
N LEU A 352 -1.16 -22.45 14.30
CA LEU A 352 -0.13 -23.05 13.47
C LEU A 352 0.24 -22.16 12.27
N TYR A 353 -0.42 -21.01 12.11
CA TYR A 353 -0.22 -20.10 11.00
C TYR A 353 -0.03 -18.65 11.46
N GLY A 354 0.93 -17.96 10.84
CA GLY A 354 1.12 -16.53 11.03
C GLY A 354 2.50 -16.04 10.63
N LEU A 355 2.71 -14.73 10.76
CA LEU A 355 3.99 -14.07 10.57
C LEU A 355 4.94 -14.51 11.69
N THR A 356 5.95 -15.31 11.37
CA THR A 356 6.93 -15.83 12.32
C THR A 356 8.18 -14.99 12.45
N GLY A 357 8.53 -14.25 11.40
CA GLY A 357 9.62 -13.29 11.43
C GLY A 357 9.27 -12.04 10.65
N TYR A 358 9.86 -10.90 11.04
CA TYR A 358 9.64 -9.61 10.40
C TYR A 358 10.91 -8.77 10.38
N SER A 359 11.08 -7.96 9.33
CA SER A 359 12.09 -6.91 9.24
C SER A 359 11.67 -5.84 8.25
N VAL A 360 12.04 -4.59 8.55
CA VAL A 360 12.07 -3.50 7.56
C VAL A 360 13.43 -3.51 6.85
N ILE A 361 13.45 -3.11 5.59
CA ILE A 361 14.68 -2.94 4.80
C ILE A 361 15.51 -1.80 5.38
N LYS A 362 16.81 -2.02 5.48
CA LYS A 362 17.78 -1.05 5.96
C LYS A 362 18.96 -0.93 4.99
N ASN A 363 19.25 0.26 4.48
CA ASN A 363 20.34 0.54 3.55
C ASN A 363 20.80 2.01 3.64
N ASN A 364 21.91 2.36 2.99
CA ASN A 364 22.55 3.67 3.18
C ASN A 364 21.69 4.84 2.70
N ASP A 365 20.82 4.60 1.72
CA ASP A 365 20.01 5.65 1.10
C ASP A 365 18.64 5.81 1.77
N ALA A 366 18.27 4.91 2.69
CA ALA A 366 16.92 4.80 3.26
C ALA A 366 15.82 4.70 2.16
N LEU A 367 16.15 4.04 1.04
CA LEU A 367 15.26 3.85 -0.10
C LEU A 367 14.81 2.40 -0.24
N PRO A 368 13.67 2.13 -0.89
CA PRO A 368 13.25 0.77 -1.20
C PRO A 368 14.29 0.04 -2.08
N ILE A 369 14.40 -1.28 -1.92
CA ILE A 369 15.16 -2.11 -2.86
C ILE A 369 14.29 -2.33 -4.11
N VAL A 370 14.80 -1.93 -5.27
CA VAL A 370 14.08 -2.06 -6.55
C VAL A 370 14.40 -3.42 -7.19
N LYS A 371 13.39 -4.26 -7.38
CA LYS A 371 13.43 -5.41 -8.28
C LYS A 371 12.90 -4.99 -9.65
N LEU A 372 13.74 -5.11 -10.67
CA LEU A 372 13.39 -4.74 -12.05
C LEU A 372 12.55 -5.84 -12.73
N PRO A 373 11.66 -5.49 -13.67
CA PRO A 373 10.92 -6.48 -14.45
C PRO A 373 11.88 -7.35 -15.28
N ASN A 374 11.46 -8.55 -15.62
CA ASN A 374 12.21 -9.54 -16.42
C ASN A 374 13.61 -9.88 -15.86
N THR A 375 13.77 -9.92 -14.53
CA THR A 375 15.03 -10.30 -13.87
C THR A 375 14.84 -11.41 -12.85
N SER A 376 15.80 -12.34 -12.80
CA SER A 376 15.86 -13.41 -11.80
C SER A 376 16.59 -12.89 -10.56
N ASN A 377 15.91 -12.85 -9.42
CA ASN A 377 16.48 -12.38 -8.16
C ASN A 377 16.10 -13.31 -7.03
N PHE A 378 16.95 -13.39 -6.02
CA PHE A 378 16.69 -14.11 -4.79
C PHE A 378 16.56 -13.12 -3.64
N ILE A 379 15.73 -13.47 -2.68
CA ILE A 379 15.65 -12.81 -1.38
C ILE A 379 16.15 -13.76 -0.31
N GLU A 380 16.94 -13.21 0.60
CA GLU A 380 17.50 -13.93 1.73
C GLU A 380 17.06 -13.27 3.04
N PHE A 381 16.53 -14.06 3.96
CA PHE A 381 16.18 -13.62 5.30
C PHE A 381 17.06 -14.33 6.32
N ARG A 382 17.80 -13.53 7.11
CA ARG A 382 18.68 -14.03 8.16
C ARG A 382 18.05 -13.86 9.53
N LEU A 383 18.05 -14.93 10.31
CA LEU A 383 17.47 -14.96 11.65
C LEU A 383 18.49 -15.47 12.67
N ALA A 384 18.84 -14.64 13.64
CA ALA A 384 19.60 -15.08 14.80
C ALA A 384 18.74 -15.93 15.73
N LEU A 385 19.28 -17.06 16.21
CA LEU A 385 18.63 -17.93 17.21
C LEU A 385 19.14 -17.71 18.64
N GLY A 386 20.13 -16.83 18.83
CA GLY A 386 20.72 -16.52 20.13
C GLY A 386 20.03 -15.39 20.88
N VAL A 387 20.21 -15.37 22.21
CA VAL A 387 19.91 -14.22 23.06
C VAL A 387 21.11 -13.27 22.95
N GLN A 388 20.88 -11.99 22.67
CA GLN A 388 21.89 -10.95 22.84
C GLN A 388 21.64 -10.22 24.16
#